data_AF-F9UHP2-F1
#
_entry.id   AF-F9UHP2-F1
#
_cell.length_a   1.000
_cell.length_b   1.000
_cell.length_c   1.000
_cell.angle_alpha   90.00
_cell.angle_beta   90.00
_cell.angle_gamma   90.00
#
_symmetry.space_group_name_H-M   'P 1'
#
loop_
_entity.id
_entity.type
_entity.pdbx_description
1 polymer ?
#
loop_
_entity_poly.entity_id
_entity_poly.type
_entity_poly.pdbx_seq_one_letter_code
_entity_poly.pdbx_strand_id
1 'polypeptide(L)'
;MIVLPGGEFWMGPPEDELERSFDEGPRHRVRIAPFAIGKTAVTFGQHDVFCEATGRVKPGDEGWGRGERPAINVSWHDAIAYAQWLSKETGRSYRLPTEAEWEYAARAGTQTPFWTGRCIHTDQANYNGNYDYNGCGSKTGVYRKQTVPVGSLPANA
;
A
#
# COMPACT_ATOMS: atom_id res chain seq x y z
N MET A 1 1.09 8.88 9.87
CA MET A 1 -0.36 8.70 9.61
C MET A 1 -0.88 9.90 8.85
N ILE A 2 -1.89 9.73 8.01
CA ILE A 2 -2.68 10.80 7.38
C ILE A 2 -4.15 10.56 7.69
N VAL A 3 -4.94 11.62 7.87
CA VAL A 3 -6.38 11.54 8.15
C VAL A 3 -7.15 11.67 6.84
N LEU A 4 -8.06 10.74 6.59
CA LEU A 4 -8.95 10.75 5.44
C LEU A 4 -10.37 11.08 5.92
N PRO A 5 -11.09 12.02 5.27
CA PRO A 5 -12.37 12.55 5.74
C PRO A 5 -13.54 11.54 5.67
N GLY A 6 -13.34 10.35 5.11
CA GLY A 6 -14.43 9.41 4.82
C GLY A 6 -15.33 9.93 3.69
N GLY A 7 -16.27 9.09 3.26
CA GLY A 7 -17.16 9.39 2.15
C GLY A 7 -17.68 8.13 1.49
N GLU A 8 -18.20 8.28 0.27
CA GLU A 8 -18.65 7.15 -0.53
C GLU A 8 -17.83 7.03 -1.81
N PHE A 9 -17.44 5.82 -2.16
CA PHE A 9 -16.72 5.54 -3.39
C PHE A 9 -17.24 4.26 -4.05
N TRP A 10 -16.81 4.05 -5.29
CA TRP A 10 -17.00 2.78 -5.99
C TRP A 10 -15.81 1.88 -5.71
N MET A 11 -16.06 0.77 -5.01
CA MET A 11 -15.11 -0.31 -4.82
C MET A 11 -15.21 -1.30 -5.97
N GLY A 12 -14.06 -1.77 -6.44
CA GLY A 12 -13.92 -2.60 -7.64
C GLY A 12 -13.89 -1.80 -8.95
N PRO A 13 -13.25 -2.33 -10.00
CA PRO A 13 -13.18 -1.73 -11.31
C PRO A 13 -14.51 -1.82 -12.09
N PRO A 14 -14.75 -0.94 -13.08
CA PRO A 14 -15.80 -1.10 -14.09
C PRO A 14 -15.76 -2.47 -14.80
N GLU A 15 -16.89 -2.95 -15.31
CA GLU A 15 -16.96 -4.25 -15.99
C GLU A 15 -16.08 -4.35 -17.23
N ASP A 16 -15.88 -3.23 -17.93
CA ASP A 16 -15.09 -3.08 -19.15
C ASP A 16 -13.65 -2.62 -18.89
N GLU A 17 -13.21 -2.53 -17.63
CA GLU A 17 -11.82 -2.21 -17.31
C GLU A 17 -10.90 -3.34 -17.80
N LEU A 18 -9.82 -2.94 -18.48
CA LEU A 18 -8.82 -3.87 -18.97
C LEU A 18 -8.15 -4.60 -17.80
N GLU A 19 -7.74 -5.85 -18.02
CA GLU A 19 -7.04 -6.66 -17.00
C GLU A 19 -7.83 -6.93 -15.71
N ARG A 20 -9.09 -6.51 -15.61
CA ARG A 20 -10.00 -6.86 -14.51
C ARG A 20 -10.10 -8.38 -14.34
N SER A 21 -9.92 -8.85 -13.11
CA SER A 21 -10.14 -10.23 -12.71
C SER A 21 -11.58 -10.49 -12.25
N PHE A 22 -11.97 -11.76 -12.16
CA PHE A 22 -13.34 -12.16 -11.83
C PHE A 22 -13.74 -11.85 -10.38
N ASP A 23 -12.77 -11.83 -9.46
CA ASP A 23 -12.91 -11.58 -8.03
C ASP A 23 -12.85 -10.10 -7.64
N GLU A 24 -12.57 -9.21 -8.61
CA GLU A 24 -12.59 -7.76 -8.40
C GLU A 24 -14.02 -7.16 -8.51
N GLY A 25 -15.04 -7.98 -8.79
CA GLY A 25 -16.43 -7.55 -8.92
C GLY A 25 -17.43 -8.29 -8.01
N PRO A 26 -18.71 -7.87 -8.04
CA PRO A 26 -19.24 -6.74 -8.80
C PRO A 26 -18.81 -5.41 -8.19
N ARG A 27 -18.64 -4.41 -9.06
CA ARG A 27 -18.42 -3.02 -8.63
C ARG A 27 -19.59 -2.54 -7.78
N HIS A 28 -19.32 -1.97 -6.60
CA HIS A 28 -20.38 -1.57 -5.68
C HIS A 28 -20.00 -0.32 -4.87
N ARG A 29 -21.02 0.37 -4.32
CA ARG A 29 -20.83 1.55 -3.49
C ARG A 29 -20.48 1.14 -2.07
N VAL A 30 -19.42 1.72 -1.53
CA VAL A 30 -19.02 1.55 -0.12
C VAL A 30 -18.97 2.92 0.55
N ARG A 31 -19.52 3.00 1.76
CA ARG A 31 -19.41 4.16 2.65
C ARG A 31 -18.30 3.92 3.67
N ILE A 32 -17.35 4.84 3.71
CA ILE A 32 -16.18 4.83 4.57
C ILE A 32 -16.34 5.93 5.62
N ALA A 33 -16.20 5.59 6.89
CA ALA A 33 -16.11 6.57 7.97
C ALA A 33 -14.73 7.26 7.92
N PRO A 34 -14.59 8.48 8.48
CA PRO A 34 -13.27 9.10 8.62
C PRO A 34 -12.31 8.20 9.41
N PHE A 35 -11.09 8.06 8.93
CA PHE A 35 -10.06 7.22 9.56
C PHE A 35 -8.67 7.76 9.26
N ALA A 36 -7.66 7.23 9.95
CA ALA A 36 -6.27 7.52 9.65
C ALA A 36 -5.54 6.26 9.14
N ILE A 37 -4.70 6.42 8.14
CA ILE A 37 -3.88 5.35 7.56
C ILE A 37 -2.41 5.75 7.53
N GLY A 38 -1.50 4.77 7.50
CA GLY A 38 -0.08 5.03 7.26
C GLY A 38 0.10 5.75 5.92
N LYS A 39 0.85 6.86 5.90
CA LYS A 39 1.21 7.55 4.65
C LYS A 39 2.07 6.65 3.75
N THR A 40 2.79 5.74 4.40
CA THR A 40 3.72 4.80 3.81
C THR A 40 3.49 3.43 4.44
N ALA A 41 3.99 2.38 3.79
CA ALA A 41 4.18 1.10 4.46
C ALA A 41 5.06 1.24 5.71
N VAL A 42 4.90 0.31 6.66
CA VAL A 42 5.78 0.22 7.83
C VAL A 42 7.21 -0.07 7.36
N THR A 43 8.16 0.70 7.84
CA THR A 43 9.57 0.57 7.42
C THR A 43 10.31 -0.48 8.25
N PHE A 44 11.44 -0.96 7.75
CA PHE A 44 12.34 -1.79 8.54
C PHE A 44 12.78 -1.11 9.83
N GLY A 45 13.07 0.20 9.80
CA GLY A 45 13.43 0.96 11.00
C GLY A 45 12.32 0.91 12.07
N GLN A 46 11.06 1.08 11.66
CA GLN A 46 9.91 1.00 12.55
C GLN A 46 9.67 -0.42 13.07
N HIS A 47 9.75 -1.42 12.19
CA HIS A 47 9.56 -2.82 12.57
C HIS A 47 10.70 -3.34 13.45
N ASP A 48 11.91 -2.83 13.29
CA ASP A 48 13.07 -3.19 14.12
C ASP A 48 12.88 -2.74 15.57
N VAL A 49 12.32 -1.55 15.80
CA VAL A 49 11.94 -1.09 17.15
C VAL A 49 10.94 -2.04 17.78
N PHE A 50 9.94 -2.50 17.02
CA PHE A 50 8.98 -3.50 17.49
C PHE A 50 9.67 -4.83 17.85
N CYS A 51 10.56 -5.32 16.98
CA CYS A 51 11.31 -6.56 17.23
C CYS A 51 12.16 -6.45 18.51
N GLU A 52 12.88 -5.35 18.68
CA GLU A 52 13.72 -5.08 19.86
C GLU A 52 12.88 -4.99 21.14
N ALA A 53 11.77 -4.27 21.11
CA ALA A 53 10.88 -4.11 22.27
C ALA A 53 10.18 -5.42 22.68
N THR A 54 9.98 -6.35 21.75
CA THR A 54 9.22 -7.59 21.99
C THR A 54 10.07 -8.86 22.01
N GLY A 55 11.38 -8.74 21.76
CA GLY A 55 12.29 -9.89 21.64
C GLY A 55 12.05 -10.75 20.40
N ARG A 56 11.32 -10.26 19.39
CA ARG A 56 11.07 -10.98 18.14
C ARG A 56 12.28 -10.93 17.22
N VAL A 57 12.43 -11.98 16.41
CA VAL A 57 13.47 -12.03 15.37
C VAL A 57 13.16 -10.98 14.29
N LYS A 58 14.18 -10.23 13.88
CA LYS A 58 14.06 -9.26 12.80
C LYS A 58 13.92 -9.99 11.46
N PRO A 59 12.95 -9.61 10.60
CA PRO A 59 12.80 -10.22 9.28
C PRO A 59 13.99 -9.87 8.38
N GLY A 60 14.36 -10.81 7.50
CA GLY A 60 15.42 -10.64 6.51
C GLY A 60 15.08 -9.55 5.48
N ASP A 61 16.09 -8.83 4.99
CA ASP A 61 15.95 -7.70 4.06
C ASP A 61 16.38 -8.01 2.62
N GLU A 62 16.60 -9.30 2.31
CA GLU A 62 17.11 -9.77 1.02
C GLU A 62 18.46 -9.15 0.60
N GLY A 63 19.20 -8.52 1.53
CA GLY A 63 20.40 -7.75 1.23
C GLY A 63 20.13 -6.43 0.50
N TRP A 64 18.87 -5.99 0.37
CA TRP A 64 18.49 -4.73 -0.29
C TRP A 64 18.64 -3.51 0.63
N GLY A 65 18.86 -3.75 1.92
CA GLY A 65 19.04 -2.76 2.97
C GLY A 65 17.78 -2.54 3.82
N ARG A 66 17.99 -1.96 5.01
CA ARG A 66 16.97 -1.70 6.05
C ARG A 66 16.62 -0.21 6.13
N GLY A 67 16.21 0.27 7.30
CA GLY A 67 15.88 1.68 7.56
C GLY A 67 14.54 2.07 6.92
N GLU A 68 14.56 3.05 6.03
CA GLU A 68 13.37 3.63 5.39
C GLU A 68 12.75 2.75 4.28
N ARG A 69 13.34 1.59 3.99
CA ARG A 69 12.72 0.61 3.09
C ARG A 69 11.53 -0.07 3.78
N PRO A 70 10.47 -0.45 3.04
CA PRO A 70 9.35 -1.17 3.64
C PRO A 70 9.84 -2.50 4.23
N ALA A 71 9.33 -2.84 5.42
CA ALA A 71 9.58 -4.15 6.01
C ALA A 71 8.96 -5.22 5.12
N ILE A 72 9.79 -6.16 4.65
CA ILE A 72 9.40 -7.32 3.85
C ILE A 72 9.64 -8.59 4.65
N ASN A 73 9.19 -9.75 4.14
CA ASN A 73 9.29 -11.02 4.84
C ASN A 73 8.59 -11.02 6.21
N VAL A 74 7.49 -10.28 6.31
CA VAL A 74 6.60 -10.22 7.49
C VAL A 74 5.30 -10.95 7.18
N SER A 75 4.80 -11.74 8.12
CA SER A 75 3.51 -12.41 7.96
C SER A 75 2.35 -11.48 8.32
N TRP A 76 1.13 -11.85 7.92
CA TRP A 76 -0.08 -11.15 8.37
C TRP A 76 -0.21 -11.13 9.91
N HIS A 77 0.19 -12.21 10.58
CA HIS A 77 0.21 -12.28 12.04
C HIS A 77 1.22 -11.30 12.66
N ASP A 78 2.38 -11.13 12.04
CA ASP A 78 3.38 -10.16 12.49
C ASP A 78 2.86 -8.73 12.31
N ALA A 79 2.19 -8.44 11.19
CA ALA A 79 1.61 -7.12 10.94
C ALA A 79 0.50 -6.77 11.97
N ILE A 80 -0.31 -7.74 12.38
CA ILE A 80 -1.27 -7.54 13.49
C ILE A 80 -0.55 -7.35 14.82
N ALA A 81 0.43 -8.18 15.13
CA ALA A 81 1.18 -8.06 16.38
C ALA A 81 1.87 -6.69 16.48
N TYR A 82 2.43 -6.18 15.38
CA TYR A 82 2.97 -4.84 15.27
C TYR A 82 1.93 -3.77 15.58
N ALA A 83 0.74 -3.84 14.95
CA ALA A 83 -0.33 -2.87 15.18
C ALA A 83 -0.86 -2.90 16.63
N GLN A 84 -0.99 -4.09 17.22
CA GLN A 84 -1.39 -4.27 18.62
C GLN A 84 -0.34 -3.71 19.58
N TRP A 85 0.94 -3.99 19.34
CA TRP A 85 2.05 -3.43 20.10
C TRP A 85 2.06 -1.90 20.01
N LEU A 86 1.99 -1.34 18.79
CA LEU A 86 1.98 0.10 18.59
C LEU A 86 0.79 0.76 19.30
N SER A 87 -0.36 0.07 19.34
CA SER A 87 -1.52 0.54 20.10
C SER A 87 -1.24 0.63 21.59
N LYS A 88 -0.60 -0.38 22.16
CA LYS A 88 -0.20 -0.41 23.57
C LYS A 88 0.80 0.69 23.90
N GLU A 89 1.83 0.87 23.08
CA GLU A 89 2.90 1.85 23.34
C GLU A 89 2.41 3.31 23.26
N THR A 90 1.46 3.58 22.37
CA THR A 90 1.00 4.95 22.09
C THR A 90 -0.30 5.32 22.79
N GLY A 91 -1.03 4.34 23.34
CA GLY A 91 -2.39 4.53 23.84
C GLY A 91 -3.43 4.88 22.77
N ARG A 92 -3.10 4.71 21.48
CA ARG A 92 -4.02 4.92 20.35
C ARG A 92 -4.43 3.56 19.77
N SER A 93 -5.52 3.53 18.99
CA SER A 93 -5.93 2.30 18.31
C SER A 93 -5.30 2.23 16.91
N TYR A 94 -4.46 1.23 16.70
CA TYR A 94 -3.90 0.87 15.41
C TYR A 94 -4.37 -0.54 15.00
N ARG A 95 -4.60 -0.71 13.70
CA ARG A 95 -4.95 -1.98 13.07
C ARG A 95 -4.53 -1.97 11.61
N LEU A 96 -4.62 -3.12 10.96
CA LEU A 96 -4.61 -3.17 9.50
C LEU A 96 -5.85 -2.45 8.94
N PRO A 97 -5.73 -1.78 7.78
CA PRO A 97 -6.91 -1.28 7.08
C PRO A 97 -7.78 -2.45 6.64
N THR A 98 -9.09 -2.23 6.57
CA THR A 98 -9.96 -3.13 5.81
C THR A 98 -9.62 -3.02 4.32
N GLU A 99 -10.03 -4.00 3.52
CA GLU A 99 -9.85 -3.96 2.07
C GLU A 99 -10.46 -2.69 1.46
N ALA A 100 -11.69 -2.35 1.88
CA ALA A 100 -12.38 -1.16 1.40
C ALA A 100 -11.69 0.16 1.80
N GLU A 101 -11.14 0.26 3.02
CA GLU A 101 -10.35 1.41 3.44
C GLU A 101 -9.05 1.53 2.64
N TRP A 102 -8.41 0.40 2.36
CA TRP A 102 -7.18 0.38 1.57
C TRP A 102 -7.45 0.85 0.13
N GLU A 103 -8.48 0.33 -0.53
CA GLU A 103 -8.83 0.75 -1.89
C GLU A 103 -9.30 2.20 -1.94
N TYR A 104 -10.11 2.65 -0.97
CA TYR A 104 -10.52 4.05 -0.85
C TYR A 104 -9.31 4.99 -0.76
N ALA A 105 -8.33 4.66 0.07
CA ALA A 105 -7.10 5.43 0.23
C ALA A 105 -6.22 5.37 -1.04
N ALA A 106 -6.10 4.20 -1.66
CA ALA A 106 -5.28 4.01 -2.87
C ALA A 106 -5.82 4.79 -4.07
N ARG A 107 -7.16 4.80 -4.26
CA ARG A 107 -7.82 5.47 -5.38
C ARG A 107 -7.72 6.99 -5.31
N ALA A 108 -7.61 7.60 -4.14
CA ALA A 108 -7.59 9.06 -3.96
C ALA A 108 -8.71 9.79 -4.75
N GLY A 109 -9.91 9.22 -4.75
CA GLY A 109 -11.08 9.74 -5.45
C GLY A 109 -11.18 9.42 -6.95
N THR A 110 -10.17 8.79 -7.55
CA THR A 110 -10.22 8.34 -8.95
C THR A 110 -11.08 7.08 -9.11
N GLN A 111 -11.53 6.85 -10.34
CA GLN A 111 -12.29 5.66 -10.74
C GLN A 111 -11.57 4.87 -11.85
N THR A 112 -10.31 5.20 -12.08
CA THR A 112 -9.43 4.59 -13.07
C THR A 112 -8.62 3.45 -12.45
N PRO A 113 -7.93 2.64 -13.27
CA PRO A 113 -7.06 1.56 -12.77
C PRO A 113 -5.99 2.04 -11.79
N PHE A 114 -5.46 3.25 -12.01
CA PHE A 114 -4.46 3.87 -11.15
C PHE A 114 -4.92 5.25 -10.69
N TRP A 115 -4.35 5.75 -9.58
CA TRP A 115 -4.59 7.14 -9.14
C TRP A 115 -4.04 8.16 -10.15
N THR A 116 -3.07 7.77 -10.97
CA THR A 116 -2.49 8.54 -12.08
C THR A 116 -3.36 8.55 -13.33
N GLY A 117 -4.55 7.93 -13.28
CA GLY A 117 -5.46 7.78 -14.41
C GLY A 117 -5.38 6.38 -15.02
N ARG A 118 -5.46 6.30 -16.35
CA ARG A 118 -5.46 5.00 -17.06
C ARG A 118 -4.10 4.32 -17.10
N CYS A 119 -3.02 5.04 -16.79
CA CYS A 119 -1.65 4.57 -16.96
C CYS A 119 -0.77 4.90 -15.77
N ILE A 120 0.28 4.10 -15.59
CA ILE A 120 1.26 4.26 -14.53
C ILE A 120 2.67 4.06 -15.10
N HIS A 121 3.62 4.86 -14.62
CA HIS A 121 5.02 4.82 -15.04
C HIS A 121 5.94 4.49 -13.86
N THR A 122 7.15 4.01 -14.14
CA THR A 122 8.11 3.56 -13.11
C THR A 122 8.75 4.66 -12.27
N ASP A 123 8.51 5.92 -12.62
CA ASP A 123 8.79 7.11 -11.81
C ASP A 123 7.61 7.49 -10.89
N GLN A 124 6.45 6.86 -11.06
CA GLN A 124 5.25 7.00 -10.21
C GLN A 124 5.08 5.79 -9.27
N ALA A 125 5.46 4.59 -9.69
CA ALA A 125 5.44 3.38 -8.86
C ALA A 125 6.66 2.46 -9.12
N ASN A 126 6.97 1.58 -8.18
CA ASN A 126 8.05 0.61 -8.35
C ASN A 126 7.50 -0.76 -8.78
N TYR A 127 7.60 -1.07 -10.07
CA TYR A 127 7.18 -2.35 -10.67
C TYR A 127 8.17 -2.77 -11.77
N ASN A 128 7.89 -3.89 -12.44
CA ASN A 128 8.69 -4.34 -13.59
C ASN A 128 8.25 -3.61 -14.87
N GLY A 129 8.95 -2.52 -15.22
CA GLY A 129 8.65 -1.68 -16.38
C GLY A 129 8.91 -2.29 -17.76
N ASN A 130 9.27 -3.59 -17.84
CA ASN A 130 9.21 -4.34 -19.10
C ASN A 130 7.78 -4.75 -19.45
N TYR A 131 6.88 -4.74 -18.46
CA TYR A 131 5.45 -4.93 -18.61
C TYR A 131 4.74 -3.61 -18.39
N ASP A 132 3.55 -3.52 -18.95
CA ASP A 132 2.74 -2.31 -18.93
C ASP A 132 1.28 -2.71 -18.85
N TYR A 133 0.47 -1.80 -18.30
CA TYR A 133 -0.97 -1.94 -18.32
C TYR A 133 -1.48 -1.78 -19.74
N ASN A 134 -2.43 -2.62 -20.14
CA ASN A 134 -2.93 -2.66 -21.50
C ASN A 134 -3.41 -1.29 -21.98
N GLY A 135 -2.86 -0.86 -23.13
CA GLY A 135 -3.22 0.40 -23.78
C GLY A 135 -2.46 1.64 -23.32
N CYS A 136 -1.44 1.50 -22.46
CA CYS A 136 -0.71 2.65 -21.91
C CYS A 136 0.55 3.08 -22.68
N GLY A 137 1.29 2.13 -23.23
CA GLY A 137 2.60 2.43 -23.81
C GLY A 137 3.64 2.87 -22.77
N SER A 138 3.40 2.63 -21.48
CA SER A 138 4.24 3.02 -20.34
C SER A 138 5.36 2.01 -20.05
N LYS A 139 5.76 1.19 -21.04
CA LYS A 139 6.91 0.25 -21.00
C LYS A 139 8.25 0.99 -20.84
N THR A 140 8.51 1.52 -19.66
CA THR A 140 9.68 2.36 -19.37
C THR A 140 11.01 1.60 -19.39
N GLY A 141 10.99 0.26 -19.35
CA GLY A 141 12.18 -0.59 -19.27
C GLY A 141 12.88 -0.59 -17.91
N VAL A 142 12.39 0.17 -16.93
CA VAL A 142 12.97 0.22 -15.60
C VAL A 142 12.46 -0.94 -14.75
N TYR A 143 13.36 -1.80 -14.29
CA TYR A 143 13.03 -2.85 -13.33
C TYR A 143 14.09 -2.89 -12.23
N ARG A 144 13.75 -2.31 -11.06
CA ARG A 144 14.70 -2.10 -9.97
C ARG A 144 15.13 -3.41 -9.28
N LYS A 145 14.31 -4.46 -9.32
CA LYS A 145 14.56 -5.78 -8.68
C LYS A 145 14.81 -5.74 -7.17
N GLN A 146 14.41 -4.66 -6.53
CA GLN A 146 14.43 -4.45 -5.09
C GLN A 146 13.36 -3.42 -4.73
N THR A 147 13.04 -3.32 -3.44
CA THR A 147 12.21 -2.24 -2.91
C THR A 147 12.88 -0.87 -3.13
N VAL A 148 12.18 0.21 -2.81
CA VAL A 148 12.76 1.55 -2.69
C VAL A 148 12.38 2.12 -1.33
N PRO A 149 13.10 3.12 -0.80
CA PRO A 149 12.68 3.82 0.42
C PRO A 149 11.23 4.30 0.29
N VAL A 150 10.45 4.16 1.35
CA VAL A 150 9.06 4.61 1.32
C VAL A 150 8.99 6.12 1.10
N GLY A 151 7.98 6.58 0.36
CA GLY A 151 7.81 8.00 0.04
C GLY A 151 8.85 8.58 -0.94
N SER A 152 9.70 7.75 -1.57
CA SER A 152 10.66 8.19 -2.59
C SER A 152 10.03 8.45 -3.96
N LEU A 153 8.81 7.98 -4.19
CA LEU A 153 8.00 8.24 -5.40
C LEU A 153 6.84 9.17 -5.05
N PRO A 154 6.25 9.86 -6.05
CA PRO A 154 5.13 10.78 -5.83
C PRO A 154 3.98 10.13 -5.04
N ALA A 155 3.42 10.89 -4.11
CA ALA A 155 2.19 10.50 -3.43
C ALA A 155 0.99 10.64 -4.38
N ASN A 156 -0.07 9.87 -4.11
CA ASN A 156 -1.38 10.16 -4.68
C ASN A 156 -1.96 11.47 -4.10
N ALA A 157 -3.08 11.91 -4.68
CA ALA A 157 -3.72 13.19 -4.36
C ALA A 157 -4.25 13.29 -2.92
#